data_AF-A0A3G8WPS9-F1
#
_entry.id   AF-A0A3G8WPS9-F1
#
_cell.length_a   1.000
_cell.length_b   1.000
_cell.length_c   1.000
_cell.angle_alpha   90.00
_cell.angle_beta   90.00
_cell.angle_gamma   90.00
#
_symmetry.space_group_name_H-M   'P 1'
#
loop_
_entity.id
_entity.type
_entity.pdbx_description
1 polymer ?
#
loop_
_entity_poly.entity_id
_entity_poly.type
_entity_poly.pdbx_seq_one_letter_code
_entity_poly.pdbx_strand_id
1 'polypeptide(L)'
;MVVNFTKHNAQGSSSSRGVFDYLTKENEERIDEFWERALENEEDISSIDENSIYIEKNLFFKQDYESNEEKYFDEKEASKIIDDNISSNTKKDQSQFFMINISPSKSELDHLKKIAELELERNGIGEKEKEILLQSEQGQKQYKELINDLMHQQLREYTKDVMKDYANNFDREVYANPNNLPTQLEERQISKQAKADLEKMGISKNDKNYGEVFKEKKIELAKAIGKDLSTRKLDERDLVWFGKVEEKRTYKENDKWVMQNRKIYKEIENLDPKNDFQKIENLKASLNRDRATNEIVRAGMKKGGEQYHVHVIVSRYDKCKFKNKKISLSPLANHRNSKIKNNDVGFNRDNFRNKVENSFDQKFKFQRENTYNNYKERKLYLRQNLSEKMQNKVKGQVSSLANKAFKPIKNELKKQTGYSELRNLSLQSTISKELGFRIPLNVPKTPLDAAVKIVRFAVSKIMDASRGY
;
A
#
# COMPACT_ATOMS: atom_id res chain seq x y z
N MET A 1 -12.00 3.93 4.79
CA MET A 1 -10.92 3.20 4.10
C MET A 1 -10.51 1.93 4.85
N VAL A 2 -9.84 1.00 4.17
CA VAL A 2 -9.11 -0.11 4.81
C VAL A 2 -7.61 0.02 4.50
N VAL A 3 -6.77 0.03 5.54
CA VAL A 3 -5.31 0.02 5.39
C VAL A 3 -4.68 -1.08 6.26
N ASN A 4 -3.86 -1.92 5.63
CA ASN A 4 -3.23 -3.08 6.26
C ASN A 4 -1.72 -3.14 5.99
N PHE A 5 -0.98 -3.77 6.91
CA PHE A 5 0.47 -3.93 6.83
C PHE A 5 0.84 -5.41 6.75
N THR A 6 1.60 -5.77 5.71
CA THR A 6 2.19 -7.09 5.52
C THR A 6 3.70 -6.98 5.67
N LYS A 7 4.32 -7.84 6.48
CA LYS A 7 5.79 -7.99 6.52
C LYS A 7 6.20 -9.13 5.59
N HIS A 8 7.37 -9.04 4.96
CA HIS A 8 7.93 -10.20 4.26
C HIS A 8 8.49 -11.24 5.24
N ASN A 9 8.57 -12.49 4.78
CA ASN A 9 9.20 -13.58 5.50
C ASN A 9 10.72 -13.61 5.24
N ALA A 10 11.50 -12.98 6.12
CA ALA A 10 12.96 -12.94 6.01
C ALA A 10 13.65 -14.31 6.11
N GLN A 11 12.92 -15.36 6.55
CA GLN A 11 13.41 -16.74 6.55
C GLN A 11 13.24 -17.44 5.19
N GLY A 12 12.38 -16.90 4.30
CA GLY A 12 12.16 -17.43 2.95
C GLY A 12 12.94 -16.67 1.86
N SER A 13 13.01 -15.34 1.96
CA SER A 13 13.89 -14.49 1.13
C SER A 13 14.16 -13.17 1.86
N SER A 14 15.37 -12.63 1.69
CA SER A 14 15.71 -11.25 2.08
C SER A 14 15.41 -10.22 0.99
N SER A 15 15.24 -10.65 -0.27
CA SER A 15 14.99 -9.79 -1.42
C SER A 15 13.51 -9.49 -1.60
N SER A 16 13.21 -8.26 -1.98
CA SER A 16 11.86 -7.79 -2.34
C SER A 16 11.42 -8.20 -3.74
N ARG A 17 12.33 -8.66 -4.59
CA ARG A 17 12.07 -8.93 -6.01
C ARG A 17 10.80 -9.73 -6.27
N GLY A 18 10.63 -10.89 -5.62
CA GLY A 18 9.44 -11.73 -5.81
C GLY A 18 8.11 -11.11 -5.38
N VAL A 19 8.11 -9.96 -4.66
CA VAL A 19 6.90 -9.17 -4.38
C VAL A 19 6.65 -8.14 -5.47
N PHE A 20 7.71 -7.50 -5.98
CA PHE A 20 7.62 -6.60 -7.14
C PHE A 20 7.21 -7.36 -8.42
N ASP A 21 7.84 -8.50 -8.70
CA ASP A 21 7.45 -9.43 -9.78
C ASP A 21 5.96 -9.80 -9.72
N TYR A 22 5.47 -10.11 -8.52
CA TYR A 22 4.09 -10.55 -8.30
C TYR A 22 3.06 -9.46 -8.64
N LEU A 23 3.29 -8.21 -8.21
CA LEU A 23 2.39 -7.09 -8.49
C LEU A 23 2.48 -6.64 -9.96
N THR A 24 3.58 -6.91 -10.66
CA THR A 24 3.62 -6.79 -12.13
C THR A 24 2.67 -7.79 -12.78
N LYS A 25 2.73 -9.06 -12.40
CA LYS A 25 1.90 -10.13 -12.97
C LYS A 25 0.39 -9.95 -12.81
N GLU A 26 -0.09 -9.39 -11.69
CA GLU A 26 -1.53 -9.12 -11.54
C GLU A 26 -2.06 -8.02 -12.50
N ASN A 27 -1.22 -7.45 -13.39
CA ASN A 27 -1.57 -6.40 -14.35
C ASN A 27 -1.09 -6.64 -15.80
N GLU A 28 -0.46 -7.77 -16.13
CA GLU A 28 0.10 -8.05 -17.47
C GLU A 28 -0.96 -7.94 -18.59
N GLU A 29 -2.22 -8.31 -18.31
CA GLU A 29 -3.37 -8.18 -19.23
C GLU A 29 -3.47 -6.81 -19.92
N ARG A 30 -3.12 -5.71 -19.20
CA ARG A 30 -3.31 -4.34 -19.69
C ARG A 30 -2.28 -3.93 -20.77
N ILE A 31 -1.15 -4.63 -20.87
CA ILE A 31 -0.12 -4.39 -21.87
C ILE A 31 -0.48 -5.08 -23.19
N ASP A 32 -1.01 -6.30 -23.13
CA ASP A 32 -1.49 -7.03 -24.30
C ASP A 32 -2.73 -6.32 -24.89
N GLU A 33 -3.72 -5.96 -24.04
CA GLU A 33 -4.91 -5.13 -24.39
C GLU A 33 -4.55 -3.74 -24.98
N PHE A 34 -3.28 -3.30 -24.90
CA PHE A 34 -2.74 -2.07 -25.49
C PHE A 34 -2.05 -2.32 -26.84
N TRP A 35 -1.10 -3.26 -26.92
CA TRP A 35 -0.39 -3.49 -28.18
C TRP A 35 -1.30 -4.04 -29.29
N GLU A 36 -2.30 -4.87 -28.95
CA GLU A 36 -3.34 -5.27 -29.90
C GLU A 36 -4.06 -4.04 -30.48
N ARG A 37 -4.42 -3.07 -29.63
CA ARG A 37 -5.15 -1.84 -29.98
C ARG A 37 -4.32 -0.89 -30.86
N ALA A 38 -3.04 -0.70 -30.53
CA ALA A 38 -2.14 0.14 -31.32
C ALA A 38 -1.90 -0.43 -32.73
N LEU A 39 -1.86 -1.77 -32.85
CA LEU A 39 -1.78 -2.48 -34.12
C LEU A 39 -3.11 -2.43 -34.91
N GLU A 40 -4.26 -2.56 -34.22
CA GLU A 40 -5.60 -2.44 -34.84
C GLU A 40 -5.90 -1.04 -35.40
N ASN A 41 -5.39 0.01 -34.75
CA ASN A 41 -5.63 1.41 -35.13
C ASN A 41 -4.67 1.97 -36.22
N GLU A 42 -3.70 1.19 -36.68
CA GLU A 42 -2.56 1.66 -37.49
C GLU A 42 -1.81 2.87 -36.87
N GLU A 43 -1.73 2.93 -35.54
CA GLU A 43 -1.07 4.04 -34.83
C GLU A 43 0.46 4.01 -35.04
N ASP A 44 1.05 5.16 -35.38
CA ASP A 44 2.50 5.29 -35.51
C ASP A 44 3.15 5.15 -34.12
N ILE A 45 3.66 3.95 -33.86
CA ILE A 45 4.33 3.55 -32.61
C ILE A 45 5.50 4.50 -32.26
N SER A 46 6.11 5.19 -33.24
CA SER A 46 7.18 6.17 -32.99
C SER A 46 6.68 7.52 -32.44
N SER A 47 5.37 7.77 -32.47
CA SER A 47 4.73 8.99 -31.96
C SER A 47 4.18 8.89 -30.53
N ILE A 48 4.19 7.68 -29.95
CA ILE A 48 3.59 7.41 -28.64
C ILE A 48 4.51 7.87 -27.50
N ASP A 49 3.99 8.70 -26.59
CA ASP A 49 4.72 9.25 -25.44
C ASP A 49 5.14 8.16 -24.44
N GLU A 50 6.43 8.15 -24.06
CA GLU A 50 6.98 7.20 -23.09
C GLU A 50 6.27 7.23 -21.73
N ASN A 51 5.79 8.39 -21.26
CA ASN A 51 5.04 8.47 -20.00
C ASN A 51 3.66 7.81 -20.10
N SER A 52 2.98 7.94 -21.24
CA SER A 52 1.73 7.23 -21.52
C SER A 52 1.98 5.72 -21.51
N ILE A 53 3.03 5.26 -22.21
CA ILE A 53 3.50 3.86 -22.20
C ILE A 53 3.84 3.37 -20.78
N TYR A 54 4.45 4.19 -19.91
CA TYR A 54 4.77 3.80 -18.53
C TYR A 54 3.54 3.73 -17.60
N ILE A 55 2.51 4.53 -17.87
CA ILE A 55 1.22 4.47 -17.16
C ILE A 55 0.45 3.20 -17.59
N GLU A 56 0.41 2.87 -18.87
CA GLU A 56 -0.27 1.67 -19.37
C GLU A 56 0.47 0.37 -19.03
N LYS A 57 1.81 0.38 -18.99
CA LYS A 57 2.63 -0.67 -18.36
C LYS A 57 2.42 -0.80 -16.85
N ASN A 58 1.66 0.11 -16.23
CA ASN A 58 1.38 0.19 -14.80
C ASN A 58 2.66 0.03 -13.96
N LEU A 59 3.67 0.84 -14.27
CA LEU A 59 4.95 0.81 -13.57
C LEU A 59 4.85 1.27 -12.11
N PHE A 60 5.84 0.89 -11.29
CA PHE A 60 5.90 1.32 -9.90
C PHE A 60 6.18 2.82 -9.82
N PHE A 61 5.28 3.58 -9.20
CA PHE A 61 5.42 5.02 -9.06
C PHE A 61 6.11 5.39 -7.75
N LYS A 62 6.85 6.51 -7.75
CA LYS A 62 7.36 7.15 -6.56
C LYS A 62 7.50 8.65 -6.78
N GLN A 63 7.14 9.44 -5.77
CA GLN A 63 7.48 10.85 -5.73
C GLN A 63 8.99 11.06 -5.62
N ASP A 64 9.54 11.83 -6.54
CA ASP A 64 10.83 12.50 -6.41
C ASP A 64 10.60 13.88 -5.77
N TYR A 65 11.36 14.19 -4.73
CA TYR A 65 11.21 15.42 -3.95
C TYR A 65 12.29 16.47 -4.27
N GLU A 66 13.27 16.11 -5.10
CA GLU A 66 14.35 17.01 -5.52
C GLU A 66 13.94 17.78 -6.79
N SER A 67 13.15 17.14 -7.65
CA SER A 67 12.54 17.73 -8.86
C SER A 67 11.03 17.98 -8.72
N ASN A 68 10.41 17.52 -7.63
CA ASN A 68 8.95 17.51 -7.39
C ASN A 68 8.15 16.59 -8.34
N GLU A 69 8.82 15.64 -9.00
CA GLU A 69 8.26 14.83 -10.09
C GLU A 69 7.69 13.50 -9.61
N GLU A 70 6.53 13.09 -10.15
CA GLU A 70 6.23 11.66 -10.20
C GLU A 70 7.12 11.02 -11.25
N LYS A 71 7.72 9.88 -10.91
CA LYS A 71 8.61 9.13 -11.80
C LYS A 71 8.39 7.64 -11.61
N TYR A 72 8.38 6.90 -12.71
CA TYR A 72 8.08 5.48 -12.74
C TYR A 72 9.33 4.60 -12.55
N PHE A 73 9.13 3.30 -12.39
CA PHE A 73 10.16 2.30 -12.10
C PHE A 73 9.67 0.92 -12.55
N ASP A 74 10.55 0.11 -13.10
CA ASP A 74 10.28 -1.33 -13.26
C ASP A 74 10.46 -2.12 -11.96
N GLU A 75 10.10 -3.40 -12.01
CA GLU A 75 10.11 -4.31 -10.85
C GLU A 75 11.54 -4.71 -10.42
N LYS A 76 12.54 -4.49 -11.27
CA LYS A 76 13.98 -4.77 -11.09
C LYS A 76 14.68 -3.59 -10.41
N GLU A 77 14.37 -2.36 -10.82
CA GLU A 77 14.82 -1.14 -10.17
C GLU A 77 14.29 -1.04 -8.75
N ALA A 78 12.97 -1.15 -8.62
CA ALA A 78 12.28 -0.90 -7.37
C ALA A 78 12.68 -1.93 -6.30
N SER A 79 12.82 -3.19 -6.69
CA SER A 79 13.35 -4.23 -5.81
C SER A 79 14.81 -3.98 -5.41
N LYS A 80 15.70 -3.66 -6.36
CA LYS A 80 17.09 -3.36 -6.06
C LYS A 80 17.24 -2.19 -5.07
N ILE A 81 16.49 -1.09 -5.28
CA ILE A 81 16.57 0.09 -4.43
C ILE A 81 16.02 -0.18 -3.01
N ILE A 82 15.02 -1.05 -2.86
CA ILE A 82 14.54 -1.52 -1.54
C ILE A 82 15.59 -2.42 -0.86
N ASP A 83 16.22 -3.32 -1.62
CA ASP A 83 17.14 -4.35 -1.11
C ASP A 83 18.52 -3.81 -0.75
N ASP A 84 19.05 -2.83 -1.50
CA ASP A 84 20.31 -2.14 -1.20
C ASP A 84 20.21 -1.27 0.08
N ASN A 85 18.99 -0.91 0.49
CA ASN A 85 18.70 0.03 1.59
C ASN A 85 18.82 -0.57 3.01
N ILE A 86 19.84 -1.39 3.24
CA ILE A 86 20.10 -2.07 4.52
C ILE A 86 20.97 -1.25 5.50
N SER A 87 20.80 -1.51 6.80
CA SER A 87 21.67 -0.99 7.86
C SER A 87 22.79 -1.98 8.21
N SER A 88 23.90 -1.50 8.79
CA SER A 88 24.92 -2.38 9.41
C SER A 88 24.36 -3.20 10.57
N ASN A 89 23.23 -2.76 11.15
CA ASN A 89 22.58 -3.37 12.31
C ASN A 89 21.41 -4.29 11.90
N THR A 90 21.26 -4.58 10.60
CA THR A 90 20.28 -5.53 10.05
C THR A 90 20.50 -6.94 10.60
N LYS A 91 19.44 -7.57 11.11
CA LYS A 91 19.46 -8.98 11.52
C LYS A 91 18.93 -9.89 10.39
N LYS A 92 19.47 -11.12 10.30
CA LYS A 92 19.09 -12.12 9.28
C LYS A 92 17.63 -12.56 9.34
N ASP A 93 17.01 -12.53 10.53
CA ASP A 93 15.62 -12.97 10.79
C ASP A 93 14.57 -11.85 10.67
N GLN A 94 15.01 -10.64 10.35
CA GLN A 94 14.23 -9.40 10.44
C GLN A 94 13.71 -8.97 9.06
N SER A 95 12.44 -8.60 8.95
CA SER A 95 11.87 -8.10 7.69
C SER A 95 12.47 -6.74 7.31
N GLN A 96 13.26 -6.69 6.23
CA GLN A 96 13.93 -5.50 5.67
C GLN A 96 12.99 -4.53 4.90
N PHE A 97 11.74 -4.91 4.65
CA PHE A 97 10.72 -4.05 4.04
C PHE A 97 9.32 -4.53 4.45
N PHE A 98 8.32 -3.68 4.19
CA PHE A 98 6.91 -3.91 4.47
C PHE A 98 6.08 -3.54 3.24
N MET A 99 4.93 -4.18 3.08
CA MET A 99 3.92 -3.79 2.10
C MET A 99 2.71 -3.19 2.84
N ILE A 100 2.31 -2.00 2.43
CA ILE A 100 1.09 -1.31 2.87
C ILE A 100 0.04 -1.53 1.78
N ASN A 101 -1.09 -2.14 2.14
CA ASN A 101 -2.21 -2.29 1.23
C ASN A 101 -3.21 -1.18 1.57
N ILE A 102 -3.34 -0.18 0.70
CA ILE A 102 -4.32 0.90 0.78
C ILE A 102 -5.53 0.44 -0.04
N SER A 103 -6.72 0.43 0.54
CA SER A 103 -7.94 -0.01 -0.15
C SER A 103 -9.11 0.87 0.23
N PRO A 104 -9.51 1.80 -0.65
CA PRO A 104 -10.80 2.46 -0.55
C PRO A 104 -11.93 1.43 -0.48
N SER A 105 -13.03 1.81 0.18
CA SER A 105 -14.30 1.10 0.17
C SER A 105 -15.14 1.55 -1.02
N LYS A 106 -16.26 0.85 -1.31
CA LYS A 106 -17.06 1.12 -2.51
C LYS A 106 -17.49 2.60 -2.62
N SER A 107 -18.02 3.20 -1.55
CA SER A 107 -18.45 4.61 -1.57
C SER A 107 -17.29 5.60 -1.68
N GLU A 108 -16.06 5.21 -1.32
CA GLU A 108 -14.86 6.01 -1.59
C GLU A 108 -14.47 5.93 -3.07
N LEU A 109 -14.61 4.76 -3.73
CA LEU A 109 -14.39 4.62 -5.18
C LEU A 109 -15.49 5.29 -6.02
N ASP A 110 -16.76 5.07 -5.66
CA ASP A 110 -17.94 5.72 -6.25
C ASP A 110 -17.82 7.27 -6.19
N HIS A 111 -17.01 7.82 -5.27
CA HIS A 111 -16.72 9.25 -5.13
C HIS A 111 -15.51 9.71 -5.96
N LEU A 112 -14.38 8.99 -5.93
CA LEU A 112 -13.23 9.27 -6.82
C LEU A 112 -13.64 9.22 -8.30
N LYS A 113 -14.56 8.33 -8.65
CA LYS A 113 -15.11 8.20 -10.01
C LYS A 113 -15.88 9.46 -10.43
N LYS A 114 -16.72 10.01 -9.56
CA LYS A 114 -17.41 11.29 -9.80
C LYS A 114 -16.44 12.46 -9.93
N ILE A 115 -15.33 12.46 -9.19
CA ILE A 115 -14.28 13.46 -9.35
C ILE A 115 -13.61 13.32 -10.73
N ALA A 116 -13.37 12.09 -11.21
CA ALA A 116 -12.88 11.86 -12.58
C ALA A 116 -13.90 12.33 -13.64
N GLU A 117 -15.18 12.02 -13.49
CA GLU A 117 -16.25 12.48 -14.40
C GLU A 117 -16.32 14.02 -14.46
N LEU A 118 -16.33 14.70 -13.32
CA LEU A 118 -16.31 16.17 -13.22
C LEU A 118 -15.04 16.80 -13.83
N GLU A 119 -13.90 16.10 -13.81
CA GLU A 119 -12.67 16.59 -14.43
C GLU A 119 -12.66 16.38 -15.96
N LEU A 120 -13.27 15.31 -16.46
CA LEU A 120 -13.53 15.17 -17.91
C LEU A 120 -14.48 16.26 -18.42
N GLU A 121 -15.55 16.56 -17.67
CA GLU A 121 -16.49 17.65 -17.99
C GLU A 121 -15.77 19.02 -18.11
N ARG A 122 -14.90 19.34 -17.15
CA ARG A 122 -14.08 20.58 -17.16
C ARG A 122 -13.15 20.68 -18.36
N ASN A 123 -12.58 19.56 -18.78
CA ASN A 123 -11.72 19.50 -19.96
C ASN A 123 -12.54 19.40 -21.27
N GLY A 124 -13.87 19.49 -21.19
CA GLY A 124 -14.78 19.56 -22.34
C GLY A 124 -15.07 18.19 -22.96
N ILE A 125 -15.17 17.15 -22.13
CA ILE A 125 -15.88 15.89 -22.42
C ILE A 125 -17.09 15.87 -21.48
N GLY A 126 -18.14 16.60 -21.85
CA GLY A 126 -19.38 16.72 -21.08
C GLY A 126 -20.38 15.61 -21.38
N GLU A 127 -21.65 15.82 -21.02
CA GLU A 127 -22.73 14.85 -21.25
C GLU A 127 -22.87 14.46 -22.73
N LYS A 128 -22.75 15.43 -23.65
CA LYS A 128 -22.89 15.19 -25.11
C LYS A 128 -21.75 14.36 -25.68
N GLU A 129 -20.52 14.71 -25.28
CA GLU A 129 -19.32 13.98 -25.67
C GLU A 129 -19.33 12.55 -25.10
N LYS A 130 -19.84 12.38 -23.88
CA LYS A 130 -20.06 11.09 -23.22
C LYS A 130 -21.14 10.28 -23.92
N GLU A 131 -22.30 10.86 -24.25
CA GLU A 131 -23.36 10.20 -25.03
C GLU A 131 -22.85 9.68 -26.36
N ILE A 132 -22.04 10.47 -27.07
CA ILE A 132 -21.43 10.09 -28.35
C ILE A 132 -20.39 8.97 -28.19
N LEU A 133 -19.51 9.04 -27.18
CA LEU A 133 -18.59 7.94 -26.87
C LEU A 133 -19.33 6.64 -26.53
N LEU A 134 -20.45 6.72 -25.81
CA LEU A 134 -21.21 5.53 -25.39
C LEU A 134 -21.98 4.86 -26.55
N GLN A 135 -22.07 5.47 -27.74
CA GLN A 135 -22.73 4.88 -28.92
C GLN A 135 -21.95 3.75 -29.61
N SER A 136 -20.64 3.63 -29.38
CA SER A 136 -19.81 2.57 -29.97
C SER A 136 -18.99 1.82 -28.91
N GLU A 137 -18.67 0.55 -29.16
CA GLU A 137 -17.86 -0.27 -28.24
C GLU A 137 -16.45 0.32 -28.03
N GLN A 138 -15.84 0.83 -29.10
CA GLN A 138 -14.55 1.54 -29.05
C GLN A 138 -14.64 2.82 -28.20
N GLY A 139 -15.71 3.63 -28.36
CA GLY A 139 -15.90 4.84 -27.56
C GLY A 139 -16.21 4.54 -26.08
N GLN A 140 -16.94 3.47 -25.80
CA GLN A 140 -17.14 2.96 -24.43
C GLN A 140 -15.81 2.53 -23.79
N LYS A 141 -14.94 1.86 -24.54
CA LYS A 141 -13.58 1.50 -24.11
C LYS A 141 -12.72 2.74 -23.82
N GLN A 142 -12.69 3.71 -24.74
CA GLN A 142 -11.98 4.98 -24.56
C GLN A 142 -12.48 5.80 -23.35
N TYR A 143 -13.79 5.93 -23.16
CA TYR A 143 -14.34 6.64 -21.99
C TYR A 143 -13.97 5.95 -20.67
N LYS A 144 -14.00 4.61 -20.65
CA LYS A 144 -13.56 3.82 -19.50
C LYS A 144 -12.06 4.00 -19.22
N GLU A 145 -11.22 4.06 -20.24
CA GLU A 145 -9.77 4.28 -20.12
C GLU A 145 -9.46 5.69 -19.56
N LEU A 146 -10.13 6.73 -20.05
CA LEU A 146 -10.01 8.10 -19.51
C LEU A 146 -10.39 8.20 -18.02
N ILE A 147 -11.49 7.56 -17.60
CA ILE A 147 -11.87 7.47 -16.18
C ILE A 147 -10.85 6.66 -15.38
N ASN A 148 -10.33 5.57 -15.96
CA ASN A 148 -9.35 4.69 -15.31
C ASN A 148 -8.05 5.43 -14.97
N ASP A 149 -7.52 6.25 -15.88
CA ASP A 149 -6.26 6.95 -15.65
C ASP A 149 -6.39 8.13 -14.68
N LEU A 150 -7.54 8.82 -14.69
CA LEU A 150 -7.88 9.80 -13.64
C LEU A 150 -8.06 9.13 -12.27
N MET A 151 -8.65 7.93 -12.20
CA MET A 151 -8.70 7.12 -10.98
C MET A 151 -7.31 6.72 -10.50
N HIS A 152 -6.42 6.31 -11.41
CA HIS A 152 -5.03 6.01 -11.11
C HIS A 152 -4.29 7.25 -10.56
N GLN A 153 -4.36 8.39 -11.23
CA GLN A 153 -3.71 9.62 -10.79
C GLN A 153 -4.17 10.02 -9.37
N GLN A 154 -5.48 10.05 -9.12
CA GLN A 154 -6.03 10.35 -7.80
C GLN A 154 -5.45 9.42 -6.72
N LEU A 155 -5.35 8.12 -6.99
CA LEU A 155 -4.79 7.13 -6.06
C LEU A 155 -3.28 7.25 -5.88
N ARG A 156 -2.52 7.60 -6.93
CA ARG A 156 -1.07 7.89 -6.83
C ARG A 156 -0.82 9.14 -6.01
N GLU A 157 -1.54 10.23 -6.27
CA GLU A 157 -1.45 11.48 -5.51
C GLU A 157 -1.87 11.33 -4.04
N TYR A 158 -2.92 10.55 -3.76
CA TYR A 158 -3.35 10.27 -2.40
C TYR A 158 -2.33 9.39 -1.64
N THR A 159 -1.68 8.45 -2.33
CA THR A 159 -0.63 7.63 -1.73
C THR A 159 0.53 8.46 -1.18
N LYS A 160 0.83 9.62 -1.79
CA LYS A 160 1.85 10.56 -1.30
C LYS A 160 1.48 11.11 0.09
N ASP A 161 0.22 11.48 0.30
CA ASP A 161 -0.30 11.92 1.59
C ASP A 161 -0.29 10.78 2.62
N VAL A 162 -0.61 9.54 2.20
CA VAL A 162 -0.50 8.35 3.06
C VAL A 162 0.95 8.10 3.50
N MET A 163 1.93 8.32 2.63
CA MET A 163 3.35 8.16 2.98
C MET A 163 3.89 9.30 3.86
N LYS A 164 3.33 10.51 3.73
CA LYS A 164 3.52 11.62 4.68
C LYS A 164 2.95 11.30 6.05
N ASP A 165 1.73 10.78 6.14
CA ASP A 165 1.16 10.31 7.41
C ASP A 165 1.96 9.15 8.01
N TYR A 166 2.56 8.30 7.17
CA TYR A 166 3.40 7.18 7.60
C TYR A 166 4.72 7.67 8.23
N ALA A 167 5.42 8.64 7.63
CA ALA A 167 6.60 9.27 8.22
C ALA A 167 6.26 9.93 9.57
N ASN A 168 5.23 10.79 9.57
CA ASN A 168 4.80 11.57 10.74
C ASN A 168 4.26 10.73 11.90
N ASN A 169 4.05 9.41 11.73
CA ASN A 169 3.53 8.51 12.77
C ASN A 169 4.63 7.68 13.48
N PHE A 170 5.90 7.89 13.16
CA PHE A 170 7.04 7.33 13.93
C PHE A 170 7.57 8.25 15.04
N ASP A 171 7.27 9.55 14.97
CA ASP A 171 7.86 10.65 15.77
C ASP A 171 9.38 10.52 16.01
N ARG A 172 10.16 10.56 14.92
CA ARG A 172 11.63 10.41 14.98
C ARG A 172 12.38 11.60 14.43
N GLU A 173 13.61 11.72 14.89
CA GLU A 173 14.63 12.54 14.25
C GLU A 173 15.45 11.74 13.23
N VAL A 174 15.79 12.41 12.13
CA VAL A 174 16.81 12.03 11.14
C VAL A 174 17.85 13.15 11.05
N TYR A 175 18.99 12.88 10.41
CA TYR A 175 19.96 13.94 10.11
C TYR A 175 19.40 14.92 9.06
N ALA A 176 19.66 16.22 9.23
CA ALA A 176 19.15 17.23 8.32
C ALA A 176 19.74 17.10 6.90
N ASN A 177 21.06 16.90 6.79
CA ASN A 177 21.77 16.67 5.52
C ASN A 177 22.50 15.31 5.51
N PRO A 178 21.81 14.17 5.24
CA PRO A 178 22.41 12.83 5.26
C PRO A 178 23.57 12.60 4.28
N ASN A 179 23.75 13.49 3.31
CA ASN A 179 24.84 13.45 2.33
C ASN A 179 26.14 14.10 2.85
N ASN A 180 26.09 14.99 3.85
CA ASN A 180 27.26 15.70 4.39
C ASN A 180 27.59 15.31 5.84
N LEU A 181 27.30 14.07 6.23
CA LEU A 181 27.66 13.55 7.55
C LEU A 181 29.17 13.29 7.65
N PRO A 182 29.78 13.49 8.83
CA PRO A 182 31.17 13.11 9.04
C PRO A 182 31.35 11.59 8.92
N THR A 183 32.50 11.19 8.37
CA THR A 183 33.00 9.82 8.33
C THR A 183 33.27 9.28 9.74
N GLN A 184 33.55 7.97 9.85
CA GLN A 184 33.83 7.34 11.13
C GLN A 184 35.12 7.87 11.81
N LEU A 185 36.09 8.40 11.04
CA LEU A 185 37.32 8.97 11.58
C LEU A 185 37.09 10.40 12.10
N GLU A 186 36.50 11.26 11.27
CA GLU A 186 36.10 12.62 11.66
C GLU A 186 35.19 12.59 12.89
N GLU A 187 34.18 11.69 12.92
CA GLU A 187 33.28 11.60 14.07
C GLU A 187 33.97 11.09 15.35
N ARG A 188 35.01 10.25 15.25
CA ARG A 188 35.86 9.88 16.41
C ARG A 188 36.67 11.08 16.91
N GLN A 189 37.21 11.90 16.01
CA GLN A 189 37.95 13.12 16.36
C GLN A 189 37.03 14.15 17.03
N ILE A 190 35.89 14.48 16.40
CA ILE A 190 34.83 15.33 16.95
C ILE A 190 34.39 14.83 18.34
N SER A 191 34.14 13.51 18.48
CA SER A 191 33.69 12.92 19.75
C SER A 191 34.80 12.82 20.83
N LYS A 192 36.07 13.00 20.47
CA LYS A 192 37.19 13.14 21.42
C LYS A 192 37.33 14.61 21.85
N GLN A 193 37.30 15.54 20.90
CA GLN A 193 37.42 16.97 21.15
C GLN A 193 36.23 17.50 21.99
N ALA A 194 34.99 17.14 21.63
CA ALA A 194 33.81 17.52 22.40
C ALA A 194 33.86 17.05 23.87
N LYS A 195 34.50 15.90 24.16
CA LYS A 195 34.70 15.45 25.55
C LYS A 195 35.73 16.33 26.28
N ALA A 196 36.87 16.58 25.64
CA ALA A 196 37.92 17.42 26.22
C ALA A 196 37.46 18.87 26.44
N ASP A 197 36.59 19.40 25.56
CA ASP A 197 36.06 20.75 25.72
C ASP A 197 35.02 20.83 26.83
N LEU A 198 34.12 19.83 26.98
CA LEU A 198 33.23 19.74 28.14
C LEU A 198 33.98 19.57 29.47
N GLU A 199 35.05 18.77 29.47
CA GLU A 199 35.92 18.57 30.64
C GLU A 199 36.64 19.87 31.05
N LYS A 200 37.09 20.70 30.09
CA LYS A 200 37.60 22.07 30.36
C LYS A 200 36.52 23.02 30.88
N MET A 201 35.28 22.86 30.44
CA MET A 201 34.11 23.62 30.92
C MET A 201 33.60 23.15 32.29
N GLY A 202 34.22 22.13 32.90
CA GLY A 202 33.81 21.57 34.20
C GLY A 202 32.57 20.67 34.14
N ILE A 203 32.07 20.36 32.94
CA ILE A 203 30.82 19.60 32.75
C ILE A 203 31.12 18.10 32.83
N SER A 204 30.55 17.44 33.84
CA SER A 204 30.81 16.04 34.18
C SER A 204 29.90 15.09 33.42
N LYS A 205 30.39 13.87 33.15
CA LYS A 205 29.61 12.79 32.50
C LYS A 205 28.42 12.32 33.34
N ASN A 206 28.37 12.70 34.63
CA ASN A 206 27.29 12.40 35.55
C ASN A 206 26.19 13.48 35.54
N ASP A 207 26.41 14.62 34.90
CA ASP A 207 25.46 15.73 34.88
C ASP A 207 24.24 15.39 34.01
N LYS A 208 23.04 15.72 34.50
CA LYS A 208 21.76 15.36 33.86
C LYS A 208 21.69 15.79 32.38
N ASN A 209 22.29 16.93 32.06
CA ASN A 209 22.23 17.56 30.74
C ASN A 209 23.46 17.23 29.87
N TYR A 210 24.44 16.46 30.37
CA TYR A 210 25.70 16.16 29.64
C TYR A 210 25.45 15.64 28.23
N GLY A 211 24.45 14.77 28.05
CA GLY A 211 24.11 14.19 26.75
C GLY A 211 23.59 15.20 25.72
N GLU A 212 22.95 16.28 26.17
CA GLU A 212 22.40 17.33 25.31
C GLU A 212 23.51 18.30 24.90
N VAL A 213 24.27 18.84 25.87
CA VAL A 213 25.43 19.72 25.59
C VAL A 213 26.50 18.98 24.77
N PHE A 214 26.66 17.67 24.95
CA PHE A 214 27.54 16.85 24.10
C PHE A 214 26.99 16.66 22.67
N LYS A 215 25.67 16.58 22.47
CA LYS A 215 25.05 16.60 21.11
C LYS A 215 25.34 17.94 20.44
N GLU A 216 25.12 19.05 21.15
CA GLU A 216 25.36 20.41 20.67
C GLU A 216 26.83 20.65 20.31
N LYS A 217 27.77 20.33 21.21
CA LYS A 217 29.21 20.52 20.95
C LYS A 217 29.71 19.64 19.79
N LYS A 218 29.13 18.45 19.59
CA LYS A 218 29.38 17.64 18.38
C LYS A 218 28.88 18.31 17.10
N ILE A 219 27.73 18.99 17.13
CA ILE A 219 27.18 19.72 15.96
C ILE A 219 28.04 20.95 15.65
N GLU A 220 28.45 21.71 16.66
CA GLU A 220 29.35 22.86 16.52
C GLU A 220 30.68 22.46 15.86
N LEU A 221 31.34 21.42 16.40
CA LEU A 221 32.62 20.93 15.88
C LEU A 221 32.50 20.26 14.50
N ALA A 222 31.37 19.60 14.18
CA ALA A 222 31.11 19.11 12.83
C ALA A 222 31.00 20.27 11.84
N LYS A 223 30.24 21.31 12.19
CA LYS A 223 30.07 22.52 11.36
C LYS A 223 31.40 23.25 11.12
N ALA A 224 32.28 23.29 12.13
CA ALA A 224 33.62 23.87 12.01
C ALA A 224 34.52 23.15 10.99
N ILE A 225 34.31 21.85 10.73
CA ILE A 225 34.99 21.09 9.67
C ILE A 225 34.15 20.93 8.39
N GLY A 226 33.12 21.75 8.20
CA GLY A 226 32.25 21.73 7.02
C GLY A 226 31.32 20.53 6.91
N LYS A 227 31.13 19.76 8.00
CA LYS A 227 30.20 18.61 8.08
C LYS A 227 28.93 18.98 8.81
N ASP A 228 27.90 18.15 8.68
CA ASP A 228 26.63 18.29 9.41
C ASP A 228 26.38 17.10 10.35
N LEU A 229 25.86 17.40 11.54
CA LEU A 229 25.33 16.43 12.51
C LEU A 229 23.98 16.90 13.10
N SER A 230 23.43 18.02 12.60
CA SER A 230 22.12 18.51 13.00
C SER A 230 21.02 17.51 12.60
N THR A 231 19.93 17.53 13.35
CA THR A 231 18.80 16.64 13.16
C THR A 231 17.49 17.42 13.00
N ARG A 232 16.56 16.84 12.24
CA ARG A 232 15.19 17.34 12.05
C ARG A 232 14.20 16.19 12.22
N LYS A 233 12.92 16.48 12.33
CA LYS A 233 11.87 15.44 12.28
C LYS A 233 11.89 14.72 10.92
N LEU A 234 11.63 13.41 10.97
CA LEU A 234 11.45 12.50 9.84
C LEU A 234 10.25 12.96 8.99
N ASP A 235 10.43 13.02 7.67
CA ASP A 235 9.37 13.29 6.71
C ASP A 235 9.36 12.27 5.55
N GLU A 236 8.41 12.40 4.64
CA GLU A 236 8.20 11.50 3.50
C GLU A 236 9.41 11.39 2.56
N ARG A 237 10.30 12.40 2.53
CA ARG A 237 11.48 12.46 1.66
C ARG A 237 12.60 11.54 2.12
N ASP A 238 12.59 11.20 3.42
CA ASP A 238 13.50 10.25 4.04
C ASP A 238 13.09 8.79 3.78
N LEU A 239 11.89 8.55 3.24
CA LEU A 239 11.39 7.20 3.03
C LEU A 239 11.87 6.62 1.69
N VAL A 240 12.25 5.34 1.72
CA VAL A 240 12.48 4.54 0.50
C VAL A 240 11.25 3.67 0.28
N TRP A 241 10.36 4.13 -0.61
CA TRP A 241 9.08 3.49 -0.92
C TRP A 241 8.77 3.52 -2.43
N PHE A 242 7.88 2.63 -2.85
CA PHE A 242 7.37 2.47 -4.22
C PHE A 242 5.89 2.08 -4.14
N GLY A 243 5.03 2.73 -4.91
CA GLY A 243 3.61 2.38 -5.03
C GLY A 243 3.30 1.69 -6.35
N LYS A 244 2.22 0.91 -6.40
CA LYS A 244 1.56 0.44 -7.63
C LYS A 244 0.05 0.43 -7.42
N VAL A 245 -0.71 0.90 -8.41
CA VAL A 245 -2.17 0.94 -8.37
C VAL A 245 -2.71 -0.29 -9.10
N GLU A 246 -3.82 -0.85 -8.65
CA GLU A 246 -4.41 -2.07 -9.22
C GLU A 246 -5.94 -1.96 -9.28
N GLU A 247 -6.50 -2.15 -10.48
CA GLU A 247 -7.95 -2.08 -10.77
C GLU A 247 -8.70 -3.36 -10.42
N LYS A 248 -8.08 -4.50 -10.76
CA LYS A 248 -8.62 -5.85 -10.78
C LYS A 248 -8.14 -6.58 -9.52
N ARG A 249 -8.91 -7.56 -9.02
CA ARG A 249 -8.47 -8.49 -7.96
C ARG A 249 -9.01 -9.88 -8.22
N THR A 250 -8.24 -10.91 -7.89
CA THR A 250 -8.68 -12.31 -7.95
C THR A 250 -9.02 -12.87 -6.57
N TYR A 251 -9.85 -13.90 -6.52
CA TYR A 251 -10.05 -14.74 -5.34
C TYR A 251 -8.88 -15.74 -5.20
N LYS A 252 -8.11 -15.61 -4.12
CA LYS A 252 -6.89 -16.40 -3.88
C LYS A 252 -7.28 -17.74 -3.23
N GLU A 253 -6.50 -18.81 -3.40
CA GLU A 253 -6.88 -20.15 -2.89
C GLU A 253 -7.16 -20.20 -1.39
N ASN A 254 -6.46 -19.36 -0.62
CA ASN A 254 -6.60 -19.18 0.82
C ASN A 254 -7.59 -18.07 1.22
N ASP A 255 -8.32 -17.46 0.28
CA ASP A 255 -9.45 -16.59 0.64
C ASP A 255 -10.51 -17.41 1.37
N LYS A 256 -11.04 -16.85 2.47
CA LYS A 256 -11.97 -17.54 3.37
C LYS A 256 -13.15 -18.19 2.61
N TRP A 257 -13.73 -17.47 1.66
CA TRP A 257 -14.85 -17.95 0.85
C TRP A 257 -14.47 -19.06 -0.13
N VAL A 258 -13.28 -18.99 -0.76
CA VAL A 258 -12.75 -20.10 -1.59
C VAL A 258 -12.54 -21.34 -0.74
N MET A 259 -11.92 -21.22 0.44
CA MET A 259 -11.71 -22.35 1.35
C MET A 259 -13.01 -22.92 1.92
N GLN A 260 -14.02 -22.10 2.20
CA GLN A 260 -15.34 -22.57 2.61
C GLN A 260 -16.06 -23.31 1.48
N ASN A 261 -16.08 -22.74 0.27
CA ASN A 261 -16.69 -23.38 -0.91
C ASN A 261 -15.97 -24.68 -1.28
N ARG A 262 -14.63 -24.72 -1.23
CA ARG A 262 -13.82 -25.93 -1.44
C ARG A 262 -14.14 -27.04 -0.43
N LYS A 263 -14.52 -26.69 0.81
CA LYS A 263 -15.01 -27.68 1.81
C LYS A 263 -16.42 -28.16 1.49
N ILE A 264 -17.34 -27.25 1.13
CA ILE A 264 -18.72 -27.60 0.76
C ILE A 264 -18.74 -28.50 -0.49
N TYR A 265 -17.91 -28.22 -1.50
CA TYR A 265 -17.77 -29.09 -2.67
C TYR A 265 -17.25 -30.48 -2.32
N LYS A 266 -16.24 -30.59 -1.42
CA LYS A 266 -15.79 -31.89 -0.91
C LYS A 266 -16.83 -32.60 -0.05
N GLU A 267 -17.70 -31.88 0.66
CA GLU A 267 -18.82 -32.52 1.36
C GLU A 267 -19.82 -33.11 0.36
N ILE A 268 -20.22 -32.35 -0.67
CA ILE A 268 -21.10 -32.80 -1.76
C ILE A 268 -20.50 -34.01 -2.50
N GLU A 269 -19.19 -34.03 -2.74
CA GLU A 269 -18.45 -35.13 -3.39
C GLU A 269 -18.49 -36.46 -2.61
N ASN A 270 -18.77 -36.42 -1.30
CA ASN A 270 -18.87 -37.60 -0.43
C ASN A 270 -20.33 -38.02 -0.14
N LEU A 271 -21.32 -37.49 -0.86
CA LEU A 271 -22.75 -37.80 -0.71
C LEU A 271 -23.30 -38.54 -1.93
N ASP A 272 -24.31 -39.38 -1.73
CA ASP A 272 -24.96 -40.10 -2.83
C ASP A 272 -25.97 -39.18 -3.54
N PRO A 273 -25.80 -38.86 -4.84
CA PRO A 273 -26.70 -37.97 -5.57
C PRO A 273 -28.18 -38.44 -5.61
N LYS A 274 -28.45 -39.74 -5.40
CA LYS A 274 -29.81 -40.29 -5.38
C LYS A 274 -30.45 -40.23 -4.00
N ASN A 275 -29.68 -40.43 -2.93
CA ASN A 275 -30.20 -40.54 -1.57
C ASN A 275 -30.08 -39.22 -0.76
N ASP A 276 -29.03 -38.42 -1.01
CA ASP A 276 -28.75 -37.17 -0.30
C ASP A 276 -29.24 -35.91 -1.04
N PHE A 277 -30.11 -36.03 -2.05
CA PHE A 277 -30.49 -34.92 -2.96
C PHE A 277 -30.78 -33.59 -2.23
N GLN A 278 -31.65 -33.61 -1.21
CA GLN A 278 -32.04 -32.42 -0.47
C GLN A 278 -30.89 -31.80 0.34
N LYS A 279 -29.96 -32.63 0.83
CA LYS A 279 -28.74 -32.21 1.54
C LYS A 279 -27.74 -31.58 0.56
N ILE A 280 -27.59 -32.17 -0.63
CA ILE A 280 -26.77 -31.63 -1.72
C ILE A 280 -27.32 -30.27 -2.20
N GLU A 281 -28.64 -30.11 -2.31
CA GLU A 281 -29.28 -28.83 -2.63
C GLU A 281 -29.02 -27.77 -1.55
N ASN A 282 -29.24 -28.10 -0.28
CA ASN A 282 -28.95 -27.21 0.85
C ASN A 282 -27.47 -26.79 0.91
N LEU A 283 -26.55 -27.73 0.64
CA LEU A 283 -25.11 -27.43 0.55
C LEU A 283 -24.80 -26.51 -0.63
N LYS A 284 -25.38 -26.73 -1.82
CA LYS A 284 -25.25 -25.84 -2.98
C LYS A 284 -25.79 -24.43 -2.70
N ALA A 285 -26.91 -24.31 -1.97
CA ALA A 285 -27.46 -23.03 -1.55
C ALA A 285 -26.55 -22.29 -0.54
N SER A 286 -25.79 -23.03 0.28
CA SER A 286 -24.85 -22.46 1.27
C SER A 286 -23.52 -21.93 0.68
N LEU A 287 -23.27 -22.12 -0.62
CA LEU A 287 -22.04 -21.67 -1.28
C LEU A 287 -21.93 -20.14 -1.29
N ASN A 288 -20.76 -19.64 -0.86
CA ASN A 288 -20.48 -18.20 -0.80
C ASN A 288 -20.38 -17.64 -2.23
N ARG A 289 -21.06 -16.54 -2.48
CA ARG A 289 -21.16 -15.87 -3.78
C ARG A 289 -20.51 -14.49 -3.74
N ASP A 290 -20.00 -14.04 -4.88
CA ASP A 290 -19.51 -12.67 -5.04
C ASP A 290 -20.67 -11.68 -4.87
N ARG A 291 -20.40 -10.52 -4.24
CA ARG A 291 -21.46 -9.55 -3.90
C ARG A 291 -21.95 -8.71 -5.07
N ALA A 292 -21.20 -8.65 -6.17
CA ALA A 292 -21.56 -7.88 -7.35
C ALA A 292 -21.97 -8.76 -8.53
N THR A 293 -21.31 -9.91 -8.75
CA THR A 293 -21.72 -10.83 -9.84
C THR A 293 -22.71 -11.91 -9.40
N ASN A 294 -22.88 -12.15 -8.09
CA ASN A 294 -23.67 -13.25 -7.52
C ASN A 294 -23.19 -14.67 -7.93
N GLU A 295 -22.02 -14.79 -8.56
CA GLU A 295 -21.42 -16.06 -8.96
C GLU A 295 -20.79 -16.77 -7.77
N ILE A 296 -20.70 -18.11 -7.83
CA ILE A 296 -20.10 -18.91 -6.76
C ILE A 296 -18.58 -18.69 -6.75
N VAL A 297 -18.06 -18.24 -5.61
CA VAL A 297 -16.65 -17.89 -5.44
C VAL A 297 -15.73 -19.11 -5.62
N ARG A 298 -14.76 -18.99 -6.53
CA ARG A 298 -13.74 -20.00 -6.89
C ARG A 298 -12.35 -19.38 -6.84
N ALA A 299 -11.30 -20.20 -6.79
CA ALA A 299 -9.92 -19.71 -6.94
C ALA A 299 -9.70 -19.13 -8.36
N GLY A 300 -8.88 -18.08 -8.49
CA GLY A 300 -8.56 -17.43 -9.76
C GLY A 300 -9.65 -16.51 -10.33
N MET A 301 -10.91 -16.71 -9.92
CA MET A 301 -12.05 -15.88 -10.31
C MET A 301 -11.82 -14.39 -9.98
N LYS A 302 -12.08 -13.49 -10.94
CA LYS A 302 -12.02 -12.04 -10.71
C LYS A 302 -13.14 -11.61 -9.75
N LYS A 303 -12.83 -10.70 -8.83
CA LYS A 303 -13.76 -10.14 -7.84
C LYS A 303 -14.65 -9.09 -8.50
N GLY A 304 -15.94 -9.15 -8.22
CA GLY A 304 -16.93 -8.28 -8.86
C GLY A 304 -16.88 -6.83 -8.37
N GLY A 305 -17.39 -5.92 -9.19
CA GLY A 305 -17.39 -4.49 -8.94
C GLY A 305 -16.00 -3.85 -9.06
N GLU A 306 -15.90 -2.57 -8.72
CA GLU A 306 -14.64 -1.83 -8.78
C GLU A 306 -13.71 -2.25 -7.63
N GLN A 307 -12.49 -2.70 -7.98
CA GLN A 307 -11.51 -3.24 -7.01
C GLN A 307 -10.25 -2.37 -6.88
N TYR A 308 -10.29 -1.12 -7.35
CA TYR A 308 -9.22 -0.12 -7.26
C TYR A 308 -8.56 -0.06 -5.88
N HIS A 309 -7.24 -0.23 -5.85
CA HIS A 309 -6.45 -0.20 -4.63
C HIS A 309 -4.98 0.14 -4.92
N VAL A 310 -4.18 0.33 -3.87
CA VAL A 310 -2.74 0.61 -4.00
C VAL A 310 -1.94 -0.33 -3.11
N HIS A 311 -0.91 -0.93 -3.69
CA HIS A 311 0.15 -1.65 -3.00
C HIS A 311 1.38 -0.75 -2.87
N VAL A 312 1.85 -0.50 -1.64
CA VAL A 312 3.03 0.33 -1.38
C VAL A 312 4.10 -0.47 -0.67
N ILE A 313 5.23 -0.72 -1.32
CA ILE A 313 6.39 -1.39 -0.74
C ILE A 313 7.31 -0.32 -0.14
N VAL A 314 7.56 -0.39 1.16
CA VAL A 314 8.40 0.56 1.92
C VAL A 314 9.51 -0.17 2.66
N SER A 315 10.74 0.33 2.52
CA SER A 315 11.91 -0.23 3.20
C SER A 315 11.83 -0.06 4.72
N ARG A 316 12.52 -0.93 5.45
CA ARG A 316 12.68 -0.86 6.91
C ARG A 316 13.50 0.36 7.34
N TYR A 317 14.25 0.99 6.45
CA TYR A 317 15.19 2.06 6.80
C TYR A 317 14.95 3.33 5.98
N ASP A 318 15.38 4.45 6.53
CA ASP A 318 15.40 5.75 5.87
C ASP A 318 16.47 5.83 4.75
N LYS A 319 16.41 6.90 3.96
CA LYS A 319 17.28 7.21 2.80
C LYS A 319 18.75 7.47 3.17
N CYS A 320 19.13 7.63 4.45
CA CYS A 320 20.49 7.98 4.86
C CYS A 320 21.58 7.09 4.24
N LYS A 321 22.58 7.72 3.61
CA LYS A 321 23.65 7.06 2.83
C LYS A 321 24.52 6.12 3.67
N PHE A 322 24.68 6.41 4.96
CA PHE A 322 25.60 5.68 5.85
C PHE A 322 24.87 4.53 6.57
N LYS A 323 25.18 3.28 6.23
CA LYS A 323 24.49 2.08 6.75
C LYS A 323 24.48 1.98 8.28
N ASN A 324 25.47 2.55 8.98
CA ASN A 324 25.56 2.60 10.44
C ASN A 324 24.82 3.79 11.09
N LYS A 325 24.28 4.73 10.29
CA LYS A 325 23.53 5.91 10.75
C LYS A 325 22.03 5.86 10.39
N LYS A 326 21.60 4.87 9.59
CA LYS A 326 20.19 4.59 9.27
C LYS A 326 19.36 4.24 10.52
N ILE A 327 18.10 4.71 10.55
CA ILE A 327 17.10 4.43 11.58
C ILE A 327 16.07 3.39 11.10
N SER A 328 15.61 2.50 12.00
CA SER A 328 14.66 1.44 11.62
C SER A 328 13.20 1.87 11.79
N LEU A 329 12.52 2.09 10.67
CA LEU A 329 11.11 2.44 10.51
C LEU A 329 10.29 1.16 10.29
N SER A 330 9.60 0.70 11.33
CA SER A 330 8.92 -0.60 11.36
C SER A 330 7.48 -0.43 11.85
N PRO A 331 6.44 -0.46 10.99
CA PRO A 331 5.06 -0.16 11.36
C PRO A 331 4.41 -1.27 12.23
N LEU A 332 5.08 -2.42 12.32
CA LEU A 332 4.74 -3.52 13.22
C LEU A 332 5.51 -3.46 14.56
N ALA A 333 6.31 -2.42 14.81
CA ALA A 333 6.89 -2.19 16.13
C ALA A 333 5.78 -1.72 17.08
N ASN A 334 5.39 -2.57 18.04
CA ASN A 334 4.42 -2.20 19.06
C ASN A 334 4.93 -0.99 19.85
N HIS A 335 4.16 0.10 19.83
CA HIS A 335 4.33 1.21 20.76
C HIS A 335 4.17 0.67 22.19
N ARG A 336 5.29 0.46 22.88
CA ARG A 336 5.28 0.16 24.32
C ARG A 336 5.18 1.49 25.03
N ASN A 337 4.19 1.65 25.91
CA ASN A 337 4.06 2.83 26.79
C ASN A 337 5.16 2.88 27.89
N SER A 338 6.27 2.15 27.68
CA SER A 338 7.51 2.32 28.43
C SER A 338 8.14 3.65 28.00
N LYS A 339 8.05 4.67 28.86
CA LYS A 339 8.81 5.92 28.77
C LYS A 339 10.32 5.64 28.93
N ILE A 340 10.93 5.06 27.90
CA ILE A 340 12.39 4.96 27.79
C ILE A 340 12.87 6.36 27.45
N LYS A 341 13.78 6.90 28.30
CA LYS A 341 14.19 8.32 28.34
C LYS A 341 14.19 9.01 26.96
N ASN A 342 13.30 9.98 26.82
CA ASN A 342 13.26 11.01 25.77
C ASN A 342 13.02 10.54 24.31
N ASN A 343 12.52 9.33 24.02
CA ASN A 343 12.04 8.96 22.68
C ASN A 343 10.91 7.90 22.71
N ASP A 344 9.72 8.23 22.21
CA ASP A 344 8.57 7.30 22.11
C ASP A 344 8.74 6.34 20.91
N VAL A 345 9.43 5.22 21.16
CA VAL A 345 9.76 4.21 20.15
C VAL A 345 8.57 3.32 19.77
N GLY A 346 7.79 3.73 18.76
CA GLY A 346 6.74 2.89 18.18
C GLY A 346 6.25 3.31 16.80
N PHE A 347 5.11 2.75 16.39
CA PHE A 347 4.27 3.23 15.30
C PHE A 347 2.81 2.99 15.69
N ASN A 348 2.03 4.06 15.84
CA ASN A 348 0.63 3.94 16.27
C ASN A 348 -0.27 3.61 15.07
N ARG A 349 -0.54 2.31 14.87
CA ARG A 349 -1.36 1.81 13.74
C ARG A 349 -2.82 2.28 13.74
N ASP A 350 -3.37 2.66 14.89
CA ASP A 350 -4.73 3.18 14.97
C ASP A 350 -4.76 4.67 14.62
N ASN A 351 -3.82 5.46 15.15
CA ASN A 351 -3.64 6.87 14.78
C ASN A 351 -3.36 7.03 13.28
N PHE A 352 -2.49 6.18 12.71
CA PHE A 352 -2.21 6.18 11.27
C PHE A 352 -3.48 5.95 10.44
N ARG A 353 -4.35 5.00 10.82
CA ARG A 353 -5.60 4.75 10.09
C ARG A 353 -6.57 5.93 10.15
N ASN A 354 -6.70 6.56 11.31
CA ASN A 354 -7.52 7.77 11.47
C ASN A 354 -6.98 8.95 10.64
N LYS A 355 -5.66 9.17 10.68
CA LYS A 355 -5.00 10.19 9.85
C LYS A 355 -5.25 9.95 8.36
N VAL A 356 -5.01 8.72 7.90
CA VAL A 356 -5.18 8.34 6.48
C VAL A 356 -6.64 8.50 6.01
N GLU A 357 -7.64 8.15 6.83
CA GLU A 357 -9.04 8.47 6.51
C GLU A 357 -9.30 9.99 6.44
N ASN A 358 -8.81 10.77 7.41
CA ASN A 358 -8.94 12.23 7.39
C ASN A 358 -8.26 12.86 6.16
N SER A 359 -7.09 12.37 5.77
CA SER A 359 -6.33 12.83 4.61
C SER A 359 -7.08 12.54 3.30
N PHE A 360 -7.81 11.42 3.20
CA PHE A 360 -8.73 11.16 2.09
C PHE A 360 -9.90 12.15 2.07
N ASP A 361 -10.54 12.32 3.23
CA ASP A 361 -11.72 13.16 3.38
C ASP A 361 -11.42 14.64 3.09
N GLN A 362 -10.21 15.10 3.45
CA GLN A 362 -9.72 16.44 3.12
C GLN A 362 -9.34 16.58 1.64
N LYS A 363 -8.54 15.64 1.08
CA LYS A 363 -8.06 15.74 -0.32
C LYS A 363 -9.22 15.70 -1.32
N PHE A 364 -10.18 14.81 -1.11
CA PHE A 364 -11.30 14.57 -2.03
C PHE A 364 -12.63 15.19 -1.57
N LYS A 365 -12.67 15.90 -0.44
CA LYS A 365 -13.88 16.48 0.16
C LYS A 365 -14.99 15.43 0.41
N PHE A 366 -14.59 14.20 0.76
CA PHE A 366 -15.50 13.08 0.95
C PHE A 366 -16.22 13.14 2.31
N GLN A 367 -17.55 13.01 2.30
CA GLN A 367 -18.38 13.01 3.51
C GLN A 367 -18.53 11.58 4.06
N ARG A 368 -17.71 11.23 5.05
CA ARG A 368 -17.60 9.88 5.61
C ARG A 368 -18.62 9.59 6.71
N GLU A 369 -19.62 8.75 6.40
CA GLU A 369 -20.59 8.24 7.40
C GLU A 369 -19.97 7.34 8.49
N ASN A 370 -18.94 6.56 8.13
CA ASN A 370 -18.40 5.48 8.97
C ASN A 370 -16.87 5.54 9.02
N THR A 371 -16.32 5.85 10.19
CA THR A 371 -14.88 5.94 10.45
C THR A 371 -14.29 4.62 10.98
N TYR A 372 -12.97 4.49 10.95
CA TYR A 372 -12.22 3.42 11.59
C TYR A 372 -12.49 3.33 13.09
N ASN A 373 -12.63 4.47 13.80
CA ASN A 373 -13.01 4.49 15.21
C ASN A 373 -14.40 3.87 15.41
N ASN A 374 -15.41 4.31 14.66
CA ASN A 374 -16.78 3.78 14.74
C ASN A 374 -16.80 2.26 14.46
N TYR A 375 -16.02 1.78 13.49
CA TYR A 375 -15.86 0.35 13.22
C TYR A 375 -15.16 -0.40 14.38
N LYS A 376 -14.08 0.16 14.91
CA LYS A 376 -13.29 -0.41 16.02
C LYS A 376 -14.14 -0.54 17.29
N GLU A 377 -14.92 0.49 17.62
CA GLU A 377 -15.84 0.51 18.77
C GLU A 377 -16.97 -0.49 18.60
N ARG A 378 -17.68 -0.49 17.46
CA ARG A 378 -18.71 -1.52 17.16
C ARG A 378 -18.13 -2.95 17.28
N LYS A 379 -16.89 -3.16 16.85
CA LYS A 379 -16.18 -4.46 16.95
C LYS A 379 -15.75 -4.83 18.38
N LEU A 380 -15.45 -3.85 19.23
CA LEU A 380 -15.18 -4.06 20.66
C LEU A 380 -16.49 -4.38 21.41
N TYR A 381 -17.53 -3.60 21.18
CA TYR A 381 -18.88 -3.81 21.70
C TYR A 381 -19.43 -5.20 21.34
N LEU A 382 -19.35 -5.59 20.06
CA LEU A 382 -19.74 -6.94 19.63
C LEU A 382 -18.94 -8.05 20.32
N ARG A 383 -17.65 -7.83 20.62
CA ARG A 383 -16.82 -8.79 21.37
C ARG A 383 -17.18 -8.84 22.85
N GLN A 384 -17.48 -7.71 23.48
CA GLN A 384 -17.95 -7.63 24.86
C GLN A 384 -19.30 -8.35 24.99
N ASN A 385 -20.28 -8.01 24.14
CA ASN A 385 -21.59 -8.65 24.12
C ASN A 385 -21.53 -10.15 23.78
N LEU A 386 -20.59 -10.59 22.93
CA LEU A 386 -20.34 -12.03 22.72
C LEU A 386 -19.76 -12.68 23.97
N SER A 387 -18.82 -12.04 24.66
CA SER A 387 -18.25 -12.55 25.91
C SER A 387 -19.29 -12.62 27.03
N GLU A 388 -20.17 -11.63 27.13
CA GLU A 388 -21.26 -11.54 28.10
C GLU A 388 -22.36 -12.57 27.80
N LYS A 389 -22.82 -12.68 26.55
CA LYS A 389 -23.74 -13.75 26.12
C LYS A 389 -23.15 -15.14 26.34
N MET A 390 -21.84 -15.31 26.15
CA MET A 390 -21.13 -16.53 26.55
C MET A 390 -21.17 -16.73 28.06
N GLN A 391 -20.81 -15.75 28.89
CA GLN A 391 -20.83 -15.87 30.36
C GLN A 391 -22.23 -16.21 30.90
N ASN A 392 -23.28 -15.58 30.37
CA ASN A 392 -24.67 -15.84 30.77
C ASN A 392 -25.14 -17.23 30.32
N LYS A 393 -24.80 -17.68 29.11
CA LYS A 393 -25.08 -19.06 28.65
C LYS A 393 -24.26 -20.11 29.42
N VAL A 394 -23.04 -19.79 29.79
CA VAL A 394 -22.13 -20.61 30.60
C VAL A 394 -22.68 -20.78 32.02
N LYS A 395 -23.19 -19.72 32.67
CA LYS A 395 -23.90 -19.83 33.97
C LYS A 395 -25.06 -20.84 33.94
N GLY A 396 -25.78 -20.93 32.81
CA GLY A 396 -26.90 -21.88 32.64
C GLY A 396 -26.51 -23.34 32.35
N GLN A 397 -25.24 -23.66 32.08
CA GLN A 397 -24.80 -25.02 31.72
C GLN A 397 -23.56 -25.54 32.48
N VAL A 398 -22.92 -24.70 33.31
CA VAL A 398 -21.70 -25.07 34.04
C VAL A 398 -21.92 -26.08 35.17
N SER A 399 -23.12 -26.14 35.76
CA SER A 399 -23.43 -27.00 36.91
C SER A 399 -23.28 -28.50 36.64
N SER A 400 -23.38 -28.96 35.39
CA SER A 400 -23.34 -30.38 35.02
C SER A 400 -22.13 -30.82 34.18
N LEU A 401 -21.51 -29.93 33.40
CA LEU A 401 -20.51 -30.31 32.39
C LEU A 401 -19.09 -29.73 32.61
N ALA A 402 -18.92 -28.72 33.49
CA ALA A 402 -17.68 -27.95 33.57
C ALA A 402 -16.42 -28.78 33.94
N ASN A 403 -16.58 -29.79 34.80
CA ASN A 403 -15.44 -30.52 35.37
C ASN A 403 -14.87 -31.65 34.48
N LYS A 404 -15.55 -32.04 33.39
CA LYS A 404 -15.06 -33.12 32.48
C LYS A 404 -14.53 -32.61 31.13
N ALA A 405 -15.12 -31.57 30.54
CA ALA A 405 -14.82 -31.19 29.15
C ALA A 405 -13.67 -30.19 28.95
N PHE A 406 -13.40 -29.30 29.91
CA PHE A 406 -12.62 -28.07 29.63
C PHE A 406 -11.09 -28.20 29.77
N LYS A 407 -10.57 -29.33 30.28
CA LYS A 407 -9.12 -29.56 30.42
C LYS A 407 -8.38 -29.81 29.08
N PRO A 408 -8.88 -30.64 28.12
CA PRO A 408 -8.23 -30.82 26.83
C PRO A 408 -8.37 -29.61 25.89
N ILE A 409 -9.57 -29.04 25.73
CA ILE A 409 -9.89 -28.01 24.72
C ILE A 409 -8.99 -26.76 24.85
N LYS A 410 -8.58 -26.41 26.07
CA LYS A 410 -7.70 -25.27 26.35
C LYS A 410 -6.27 -25.43 25.80
N ASN A 411 -5.86 -26.65 25.46
CA ASN A 411 -4.57 -26.94 24.82
C ASN A 411 -4.66 -26.95 23.28
N GLU A 412 -5.83 -27.26 22.71
CA GLU A 412 -6.04 -27.22 21.26
C GLU A 412 -6.33 -25.81 20.74
N LEU A 413 -7.06 -24.99 21.50
CA LEU A 413 -7.24 -23.56 21.17
C LEU A 413 -5.93 -22.74 21.22
N LYS A 414 -4.85 -23.29 21.81
CA LYS A 414 -3.49 -22.75 21.68
C LYS A 414 -2.76 -23.16 20.39
N LYS A 415 -3.25 -24.18 19.66
CA LYS A 415 -2.70 -24.63 18.36
C LYS A 415 -3.37 -23.98 17.14
N GLN A 416 -4.54 -23.33 17.30
CA GLN A 416 -5.32 -22.75 16.19
C GLN A 416 -5.63 -21.25 16.36
N THR A 417 -4.69 -20.46 16.86
CA THR A 417 -4.66 -19.02 16.55
C THR A 417 -3.74 -18.79 15.34
N GLY A 418 -4.11 -17.88 14.44
CA GLY A 418 -3.46 -17.64 13.14
C GLY A 418 -2.05 -17.05 13.25
N TYR A 419 -1.09 -17.86 13.69
CA TYR A 419 0.32 -17.52 13.88
C TYR A 419 1.27 -18.51 13.15
N SER A 420 0.72 -19.53 12.50
CA SER A 420 1.44 -20.58 11.74
C SER A 420 1.62 -20.25 10.25
N GLU A 421 0.65 -19.59 9.63
CA GLU A 421 0.60 -19.37 8.17
C GLU A 421 1.68 -18.41 7.65
N LEU A 422 2.29 -17.59 8.52
CA LEU A 422 3.41 -16.70 8.17
C LEU A 422 4.79 -17.40 8.10
N ARG A 423 4.85 -18.73 8.25
CA ARG A 423 6.12 -19.48 8.30
C ARG A 423 6.38 -20.43 7.12
N ASN A 424 5.34 -20.83 6.38
CA ASN A 424 5.45 -21.83 5.31
C ASN A 424 5.45 -21.24 3.89
N LEU A 425 5.59 -19.91 3.75
CA LEU A 425 5.94 -19.28 2.46
C LEU A 425 7.46 -19.41 2.24
N SER A 426 7.88 -20.61 1.85
CA SER A 426 9.20 -20.90 1.28
C SER A 426 9.18 -20.54 -0.21
N LEU A 427 9.62 -19.32 -0.52
CA LEU A 427 9.67 -18.79 -1.89
C LEU A 427 10.83 -19.40 -2.68
N GLN A 428 10.63 -20.63 -3.20
CA GLN A 428 11.55 -21.29 -4.12
C GLN A 428 10.87 -21.69 -5.43
N SER A 429 10.77 -20.75 -6.37
CA SER A 429 11.37 -20.87 -7.72
C SER A 429 11.00 -19.66 -8.62
N THR A 430 12.00 -19.14 -9.35
CA THR A 430 11.91 -18.30 -10.58
C THR A 430 10.96 -17.09 -10.68
N ILE A 431 11.51 -15.86 -10.78
CA ILE A 431 11.21 -14.79 -11.78
C ILE A 431 12.45 -13.84 -11.97
N SER A 432 12.66 -13.26 -13.17
CA SER A 432 13.46 -12.03 -13.52
C SER A 432 12.99 -11.49 -14.92
N LYS A 433 13.33 -10.33 -15.53
CA LYS A 433 14.38 -9.25 -15.54
C LYS A 433 13.72 -7.91 -16.09
N GLU A 434 14.26 -6.72 -16.46
CA GLU A 434 15.49 -5.84 -16.51
C GLU A 434 15.03 -4.50 -17.21
N LEU A 435 15.53 -3.25 -17.04
CA LEU A 435 16.10 -2.45 -15.92
C LEU A 435 16.22 -0.93 -16.34
N GLY A 436 15.62 0.04 -15.62
CA GLY A 436 16.33 1.30 -15.23
C GLY A 436 16.04 2.72 -15.84
N PHE A 437 15.22 3.56 -15.17
CA PHE A 437 15.12 5.05 -15.25
C PHE A 437 14.55 5.72 -16.55
N ARG A 438 14.05 6.99 -16.61
CA ARG A 438 13.22 7.91 -15.75
C ARG A 438 13.27 9.41 -16.23
N ILE A 439 12.45 10.32 -15.64
CA ILE A 439 12.42 11.83 -15.77
C ILE A 439 11.49 12.35 -16.92
N PRO A 440 10.87 13.57 -16.93
CA PRO A 440 10.59 14.63 -15.93
C PRO A 440 9.08 15.00 -15.73
N LEU A 441 8.77 16.02 -14.91
CA LEU A 441 7.58 16.89 -15.10
C LEU A 441 7.95 18.14 -15.91
N ASN A 442 7.22 18.36 -16.98
CA ASN A 442 6.28 19.48 -16.99
C ASN A 442 4.90 18.90 -17.28
N VAL A 443 3.81 19.63 -17.00
CA VAL A 443 2.46 19.19 -17.44
C VAL A 443 2.48 19.17 -18.98
N PRO A 444 2.45 18.00 -19.63
CA PRO A 444 2.62 17.92 -21.07
C PRO A 444 1.24 17.85 -21.73
N LYS A 445 1.14 18.30 -22.99
CA LYS A 445 -0.11 18.23 -23.76
C LYS A 445 -0.26 16.85 -24.40
N THR A 446 -0.42 15.83 -23.56
CA THR A 446 -0.49 14.39 -23.93
C THR A 446 -1.93 13.88 -23.81
N PRO A 447 -2.26 12.56 -23.80
CA PRO A 447 -3.44 12.05 -24.50
C PRO A 447 -4.81 12.50 -24.02
N LEU A 448 -4.96 13.11 -22.83
CA LEU A 448 -6.23 13.76 -22.49
C LEU A 448 -6.52 14.97 -23.41
N ASP A 449 -5.51 15.78 -23.74
CA ASP A 449 -5.62 16.89 -24.69
C ASP A 449 -5.72 16.40 -26.16
N ALA A 450 -5.36 15.14 -26.45
CA ALA A 450 -5.56 14.50 -27.76
C ALA A 450 -6.94 13.85 -27.88
N ALA A 451 -7.36 13.07 -26.88
CA ALA A 451 -8.69 12.48 -26.76
C ALA A 451 -9.77 13.56 -26.73
N VAL A 452 -9.58 14.66 -25.98
CA VAL A 452 -10.46 15.84 -26.04
C VAL A 452 -10.59 16.39 -27.47
N LYS A 453 -9.51 16.41 -28.27
CA LYS A 453 -9.57 16.83 -29.69
C LYS A 453 -10.26 15.79 -30.59
N ILE A 454 -9.96 14.50 -30.41
CA ILE A 454 -10.55 13.38 -31.16
C ILE A 454 -12.06 13.29 -30.89
N VAL A 455 -12.47 13.41 -29.62
CA VAL A 455 -13.86 13.43 -29.17
C VAL A 455 -14.58 14.65 -29.75
N ARG A 456 -14.03 15.86 -29.61
CA ARG A 456 -14.62 17.07 -30.22
C ARG A 456 -14.69 16.98 -31.75
N PHE A 457 -13.72 16.33 -32.40
CA PHE A 457 -13.73 16.08 -33.83
C PHE A 457 -14.83 15.08 -34.24
N ALA A 458 -14.95 13.95 -33.54
CA ALA A 458 -16.03 12.97 -33.74
C ALA A 458 -17.41 13.61 -33.51
N VAL A 459 -17.56 14.40 -32.44
CA VAL A 459 -18.77 15.18 -32.15
C VAL A 459 -19.07 16.15 -33.31
N SER A 460 -18.08 16.91 -33.81
CA SER A 460 -18.31 17.79 -34.97
C SER A 460 -18.73 17.00 -36.21
N LYS A 461 -18.15 15.84 -36.49
CA LYS A 461 -18.52 14.99 -37.64
C LYS A 461 -19.93 14.43 -37.54
N ILE A 462 -20.37 14.03 -36.35
CA ILE A 462 -21.73 13.57 -36.11
C ILE A 462 -22.73 14.74 -36.20
N MET A 463 -22.37 15.92 -35.68
CA MET A 463 -23.20 17.12 -35.81
C MET A 463 -23.30 17.61 -37.26
N ASP A 464 -22.23 17.57 -38.04
CA ASP A 464 -22.23 17.91 -39.46
C ASP A 464 -23.09 16.91 -40.26
N ALA A 465 -22.96 15.61 -39.99
CA ALA A 465 -23.81 14.58 -40.59
C ALA A 465 -25.31 14.77 -40.24
N SER A 466 -25.64 15.20 -39.02
CA SER A 466 -27.01 15.52 -38.60
C SER A 466 -27.59 16.81 -39.20
N ARG A 467 -26.77 17.60 -39.89
CA ARG A 467 -27.15 18.87 -40.56
C ARG A 467 -27.19 18.77 -42.08
N GLY A 468 -26.89 17.60 -42.63
CA GLY A 468 -26.77 17.34 -44.07
C GLY A 468 -28.00 16.71 -44.72
N TYR A 469 -29.21 17.16 -44.37
CA TYR A 469 -30.49 16.80 -45.02
C TYR A 469 -31.48 17.98 -44.99
#